data_AF-A0A8J7TYM5-F1
#
_entry.id   AF-A0A8J7TYM5-F1
#
_cell.length_a   1.000
_cell.length_b   1.000
_cell.length_c   1.000
_cell.angle_alpha   90.00
_cell.angle_beta   90.00
_cell.angle_gamma   90.00
#
_symmetry.space_group_name_H-M   'P 1'
#
loop_
_entity.id
_entity.type
_entity.pdbx_description
1 polymer ?
#
loop_
_entity_poly.entity_id
_entity_poly.type
_entity_poly.pdbx_seq_one_letter_code
_entity_poly.pdbx_strand_id
1 'polypeptide(L)' 'MNQTDLLRYALEVLERLAVPHMVVGSFASTAYGEYRFTNDIDIVVALTERDRTTRSR' A
#
# COMPACT_ATOMS: atom_id res chain seq x y z
N MET A 1 -2.78 -16.85 -2.47
CA MET A 1 -2.32 -15.61 -1.81
C MET A 1 -3.51 -15.06 -1.05
N ASN A 2 -3.43 -14.94 0.28
CA ASN A 2 -4.48 -14.28 1.06
C ASN A 2 -4.26 -12.75 1.07
N GLN A 3 -5.17 -11.98 1.70
CA GLN A 3 -5.03 -10.52 1.75
C GLN A 3 -3.73 -10.06 2.42
N THR A 4 -3.32 -10.71 3.52
CA THR A 4 -2.07 -10.39 4.22
C THR A 4 -0.84 -10.66 3.36
N ASP A 5 -0.87 -11.73 2.55
CA ASP A 5 0.19 -12.03 1.60
C ASP A 5 0.27 -11.00 0.48
N LEU A 6 -0.88 -10.53 -0.02
CA LEU A 6 -0.94 -9.47 -1.02
C LEU A 6 -0.43 -8.14 -0.46
N LEU A 7 -0.85 -7.79 0.77
CA LEU A 7 -0.34 -6.62 1.47
C LEU A 7 1.18 -6.70 1.62
N ARG A 8 1.71 -7.81 2.12
CA ARG A 8 3.16 -8.02 2.27
C ARG A 8 3.89 -7.83 0.94
N TYR A 9 3.41 -8.48 -0.12
CA TYR A 9 3.99 -8.36 -1.44
C TYR A 9 3.99 -6.90 -1.94
N ALA A 10 2.90 -6.17 -1.76
CA ALA A 10 2.81 -4.76 -2.16
C ALA A 10 3.81 -3.89 -1.40
N LEU A 11 3.94 -4.07 -0.08
CA LEU A 11 4.91 -3.31 0.73
C LEU A 11 6.35 -3.66 0.33
N GLU A 12 6.68 -4.92 0.12
CA GLU A 12 8.01 -5.34 -0.36
C GLU A 12 8.38 -4.71 -1.71
N VAL A 13 7.41 -4.58 -2.63
CA VAL A 13 7.60 -3.91 -3.91
C VAL A 13 7.87 -2.41 -3.71
N LEU A 14 7.09 -1.73 -2.86
CA LEU A 14 7.25 -0.29 -2.60
C LEU A 14 8.58 0.00 -1.89
N GLU A 15 8.97 -0.82 -0.91
CA GLU A 15 10.28 -0.74 -0.24
C GLU A 15 11.43 -0.93 -1.23
N ARG A 16 11.35 -1.94 -2.11
CA ARG A 16 12.38 -2.16 -3.14
C ARG A 16 12.50 -1.01 -4.13
N LEU A 17 11.40 -0.31 -4.39
CA LEU A 17 11.38 0.90 -5.23
C LEU A 17 11.77 2.17 -4.46
N ALA A 18 12.02 2.06 -3.15
CA ALA A 18 12.26 3.19 -2.25
C ALA A 18 11.17 4.25 -2.31
N VAL A 19 9.91 3.83 -2.51
CA VAL A 19 8.74 4.72 -2.54
C VAL A 19 8.20 4.85 -1.11
N PRO A 20 8.26 6.04 -0.49
CA PRO A 20 7.69 6.24 0.83
C PRO A 20 6.19 5.97 0.79
N HIS A 21 5.70 5.17 1.73
CA HIS A 21 4.31 4.73 1.73
C HIS A 21 3.79 4.49 3.14
N MET A 22 2.47 4.40 3.25
CA MET A 22 1.77 4.16 4.51
C MET A 22 0.53 3.32 4.24
N VAL A 23 0.35 2.25 5.03
CA VAL A 23 -0.91 1.49 5.07
C VAL A 23 -1.94 2.34 5.82
N VAL A 24 -3.13 2.47 5.25
CA VAL A 24 -4.22 3.26 5.83
C VAL A 24 -5.53 2.45 5.87
N GLY A 25 -6.65 3.13 6.05
CA GLY A 25 -7.97 2.52 5.99
C GLY A 25 -8.23 1.48 7.08
N SER A 26 -9.03 0.47 6.75
CA SER A 26 -9.47 -0.56 7.69
C SER A 26 -8.33 -1.46 8.17
N PHE A 27 -7.29 -1.68 7.34
CA PHE A 27 -6.09 -2.41 7.75
C PHE A 27 -5.32 -1.68 8.86
N ALA A 28 -5.10 -0.37 8.70
CA ALA A 28 -4.45 0.43 9.75
C ALA A 28 -5.33 0.54 11.00
N SER A 29 -6.65 0.70 10.83
CA SER A 29 -7.59 0.74 11.96
C SER A 29 -7.59 -0.57 12.74
N THR A 30 -7.49 -1.71 12.06
CA THR A 30 -7.40 -3.03 12.71
C THR A 30 -6.08 -3.21 13.46
N ALA A 31 -4.98 -2.63 12.97
CA ALA A 31 -3.67 -2.72 13.62
C ALA A 31 -3.54 -1.82 14.85
N TYR A 32 -4.14 -0.62 14.82
CA TYR A 32 -3.93 0.43 15.82
C TYR A 32 -5.18 0.85 16.60
N GLY A 33 -6.35 0.28 16.30
CA GLY A 33 -7.63 0.64 16.89
C GLY A 33 -8.58 -0.56 16.94
N GLU A 34 -9.81 -0.37 16.48
CA GLU A 34 -10.81 -1.45 16.48
C GLU A 34 -10.70 -2.34 15.25
N TYR A 35 -10.86 -3.64 15.46
CA TYR A 35 -10.94 -4.61 14.39
C TYR A 35 -12.07 -4.26 13.42
N ARG A 36 -11.73 -4.13 12.12
CA ARG A 36 -12.70 -3.97 11.05
C ARG A 36 -12.47 -5.00 9.96
N PHE A 37 -13.52 -5.75 9.64
CA PHE A 37 -13.50 -6.58 8.45
C PHE A 37 -13.46 -5.70 7.20
N THR A 38 -12.53 -6.00 6.28
CA THR A 38 -12.44 -5.32 5.00
C THR A 38 -12.06 -6.29 3.88
N ASN A 39 -12.44 -5.92 2.65
CA ASN A 39 -12.12 -6.69 1.45
C ASN A 39 -11.06 -5.99 0.56
N ASP A 40 -10.66 -4.78 0.92
CA ASP A 40 -9.68 -3.96 0.21
C ASP A 40 -8.44 -3.65 1.08
N ILE A 41 -7.41 -3.12 0.43
CA ILE A 41 -6.16 -2.68 1.05
C ILE A 41 -5.89 -1.26 0.55
N ASP A 42 -5.86 -0.31 1.48
CA ASP A 42 -5.55 1.09 1.17
C ASP A 42 -4.09 1.41 1.50
N ILE A 43 -3.36 1.92 0.50
CA ILE A 43 -1.96 2.37 0.65
C ILE A 43 -1.83 3.77 0.06
N VAL A 44 -1.35 4.71 0.87
CA VAL A 44 -0.92 6.03 0.39
C VAL A 44 0.55 5.94 0.03
N VAL A 45 0.91 6.47 -1.14
CA VAL A 45 2.30 6.55 -1.62
C VAL A 45 2.69 8.00 -1.87
N ALA A 46 3.92 8.38 -1.53
CA ALA A 46 4.46 9.70 -1.80
C ALA A 46 5.20 9.68 -3.15
N LEU A 47 4.51 10.08 -4.21
CA LEU A 47 5.09 10.15 -5.55
C LEU A 47 5.83 11.47 -5.76
N THR A 48 6.94 11.39 -6.49
CA THR A 48 7.73 12.51 -6.97
C THR A 48 7.72 12.55 -8.50
N GLU A 49 8.24 13.63 -9.09
CA GLU A 49 8.42 13.71 -10.55
C GLU A 49 9.30 12.57 -11.11
N ARG A 50 10.19 11.97 -10.28
CA ARG A 50 11.02 10.83 -10.71
C ARG A 50 10.21 9.55 -10.94
N ASP A 51 9.07 9.42 -10.25
CA ASP A 51 8.20 8.23 -10.32
C ASP A 51 7.25 8.30 -11.51
N ARG A 52 7.24 9.45 -12.20
CA ARG A 52 6.34 9.72 -13.32
C ARG A 52 6.76 8.91 -14.53
N THR A 53 6.03 7.84 -14.82
CA THR A 53 6.19 7.12 -16.08
C THR A 53 5.30 7.76 -17.14
N THR A 54 5.88 8.27 -18.23
CA THR A 54 5.10 8.76 -19.38
C THR A 54 4.58 7.56 -20.14
N ARG A 55 3.33 7.17 -19.89
CA ARG A 55 2.64 6.20 -20.75
C ARG A 55 2.12 6.97 -21.96
N SER A 56 2.85 6.93 -23.09
CA SER A 56 2.24 7.34 -24.37
C SER A 56 1.14 6.34 -24.69
N ARG A 57 -0.08 6.83 -24.85
CA ARG A 57 -1.19 6.06 -25.40
C ARG A 57 -0.92 5.75 -26.87
#